data_AF-A0A1B6ALK3-F1
#
_entry.id   AF-A0A1B6ALK3-F1
#
_cell.length_a   1.000
_cell.length_b   1.000
_cell.length_c   1.000
_cell.angle_alpha   90.00
_cell.angle_beta   90.00
_cell.angle_gamma   90.00
#
_symmetry.space_group_name_H-M   'P 1'
#
loop_
_entity.id
_entity.type
_entity.pdbx_description
1 polymer ?
#
loop_
_entity_poly.entity_id
_entity_poly.type
_entity_poly.pdbx_seq_one_letter_code
_entity_poly.pdbx_strand_id
1 'polypeptide(L)'
;MPGGGFTHSPGATIVPQMFPAPPTPQSDLPPPREAPGTGPAEPTPRAYGDAHAAASAPTAGSGDRHAFFDNAKYLAIVLVAMGHAWEPLTDGSRTAKALYMTVYAFHMPAFIIISGYFSRSFDLRRDRLQRLITGIAVPYVLFETAYAVFKRWADDDPGHPISLLDPWYLTWFLVALFVWRLTAPLWKIVRRPVPLAVAIAVLASVSPEIGDDLDLQRVLQFLPFFVLGLSLRPEHFALVRRRWVRIAALPVFAAALVTAYWAAPRMASAWFYHRDSAQELGTTWWIGAVMTVALLGCSLVLAACFFAWVPTRRTWFTVLGAGTLYGYLLHGFLAKGSRFWGWFDDYAWPHTPVGEVTVTLVAALIVTGLCTPPVRRALRFAMEPTMAWAFREDPADAARARARTAA
;
A
#
# COMPACT_ATOMS: atom_id res chain seq x y z
N MET A 1 -50.36 -47.07 34.32
CA MET A 1 -50.19 -48.28 33.48
C MET A 1 -48.71 -48.40 33.11
N PRO A 2 -48.17 -49.60 33.18
CA PRO A 2 -46.91 -50.00 33.84
C PRO A 2 -45.77 -50.09 32.80
N GLY A 3 -44.54 -50.48 33.10
CA GLY A 3 -43.88 -51.09 34.25
C GLY A 3 -42.44 -51.39 33.79
N GLY A 4 -41.47 -51.31 34.68
CA GLY A 4 -40.78 -52.51 35.17
C GLY A 4 -39.50 -52.78 34.36
N GLY A 5 -38.36 -53.10 34.92
CA GLY A 5 -37.97 -53.39 36.30
C GLY A 5 -36.67 -54.18 36.30
N PHE A 6 -35.89 -54.01 37.37
CA PHE A 6 -34.97 -54.99 38.00
C PHE A 6 -33.71 -55.45 37.23
N THR A 7 -32.51 -54.95 37.59
CA THR A 7 -31.53 -55.43 38.61
C THR A 7 -30.76 -56.72 38.25
N HIS A 8 -29.43 -56.64 38.17
CA HIS A 8 -28.48 -57.37 39.04
C HIS A 8 -27.00 -57.05 38.70
N SER A 9 -26.20 -56.74 39.74
CA SER A 9 -24.71 -56.67 39.78
C SER A 9 -24.07 -58.08 39.70
N PRO A 10 -22.75 -58.29 39.98
CA PRO A 10 -21.53 -57.45 39.92
C PRO A 10 -20.39 -58.13 39.11
N GLY A 11 -19.31 -57.39 38.81
CA GLY A 11 -18.08 -57.97 38.26
C GLY A 11 -16.86 -57.14 38.64
N ALA A 12 -16.02 -57.70 39.51
CA ALA A 12 -14.69 -57.23 39.87
C ALA A 12 -13.80 -57.09 38.59
N THR A 13 -12.69 -56.37 38.53
CA THR A 13 -11.48 -56.57 39.35
C THR A 13 -10.36 -55.64 38.83
N ILE A 14 -9.39 -55.34 39.69
CA ILE A 14 -7.96 -55.00 39.44
C ILE A 14 -7.61 -53.56 39.04
N VAL A 15 -7.11 -52.83 40.04
CA VAL A 15 -6.12 -51.76 39.93
C VAL A 15 -4.73 -52.39 39.68
N PRO A 16 -4.03 -52.08 38.58
CA PRO A 16 -2.62 -52.45 38.45
C PRO A 16 -1.75 -51.47 39.23
N GLN A 17 -1.07 -51.98 40.24
CA GLN A 17 0.03 -51.28 40.91
C GLN A 17 1.15 -50.98 39.90
N MET A 18 1.62 -49.74 39.97
CA MET A 18 2.74 -49.21 39.20
C MET A 18 4.05 -49.79 39.79
N PHE A 19 4.61 -50.80 39.12
CA PHE A 19 5.97 -51.25 39.41
C PHE A 19 6.99 -50.22 38.89
N PRO A 20 8.04 -49.89 39.67
CA PRO A 20 9.04 -48.90 39.29
C PRO A 20 9.95 -49.43 38.18
N ALA A 21 10.18 -48.60 37.16
CA ALA A 21 11.09 -48.91 36.06
C ALA A 21 12.57 -48.88 36.52
N PRO A 22 13.42 -49.79 36.02
CA PRO A 22 14.84 -49.87 36.38
C PRO A 22 15.65 -48.68 35.85
N PRO A 23 16.80 -48.34 36.50
CA PRO A 23 17.58 -47.14 36.20
C PRO A 23 18.23 -47.20 34.82
N THR A 24 18.20 -46.06 34.14
CA THR A 24 18.78 -45.83 32.80
C THR A 24 20.31 -45.76 32.88
N PRO A 25 21.06 -46.36 31.94
CA PRO A 25 22.52 -46.28 31.94
C PRO A 25 23.01 -44.85 31.67
N GLN A 26 23.87 -44.33 32.55
CA GLN A 26 24.61 -43.09 32.35
C GLN A 26 25.55 -43.23 31.16
N SER A 27 25.33 -42.42 30.14
CA SER A 27 26.31 -42.16 29.09
C SER A 27 27.25 -41.06 29.55
N ASP A 28 28.53 -41.38 29.70
CA ASP A 28 29.59 -40.43 30.05
C ASP A 28 29.68 -39.30 29.02
N LEU A 29 29.48 -38.05 29.48
CA LEU A 29 29.73 -36.86 28.70
C LEU A 29 31.25 -36.58 28.64
N PRO A 30 31.81 -36.21 27.47
CA PRO A 30 33.23 -35.87 27.36
C PRO A 30 33.55 -34.56 28.11
N PRO A 31 34.79 -34.40 28.61
CA PRO A 31 35.17 -33.30 29.49
C PRO A 31 35.15 -31.93 28.78
N PRO A 32 34.98 -30.82 29.52
CA PRO A 32 34.89 -29.47 28.96
C PRO A 32 36.22 -29.04 28.35
N ARG A 33 36.20 -28.52 27.12
CA ARG A 33 37.36 -27.82 26.54
C ARG A 33 37.50 -26.43 27.17
N GLU A 34 38.73 -26.13 27.59
CA GLU A 34 39.19 -24.83 28.06
C GLU A 34 38.95 -23.71 27.03
N ALA A 35 38.59 -22.54 27.54
CA ALA A 35 38.46 -21.30 26.79
C ALA A 35 39.84 -20.67 26.50
N PRO A 36 39.99 -20.00 25.36
CA PRO A 36 40.88 -18.85 25.27
C PRO A 36 40.19 -17.61 24.73
N GLY A 37 40.42 -16.48 25.42
CA GLY A 37 40.65 -15.20 24.76
C GLY A 37 39.50 -14.19 24.78
N THR A 38 39.61 -13.27 25.75
CA THR A 38 38.95 -11.97 25.84
C THR A 38 38.98 -11.17 24.52
N GLY A 39 37.79 -10.81 24.01
CA GLY A 39 37.58 -9.78 22.99
C GLY A 39 36.75 -8.61 23.56
N PRO A 40 36.87 -7.38 23.02
CA PRO A 40 36.39 -6.18 23.70
C PRO A 40 34.88 -5.96 23.53
N ALA A 41 34.21 -5.71 24.65
CA ALA A 41 33.01 -4.90 24.89
C ALA A 41 31.89 -4.87 23.81
N GLU A 42 30.78 -5.53 24.12
CA GLU A 42 29.47 -5.29 23.50
C GLU A 42 29.06 -3.81 23.64
N PRO A 43 28.60 -3.14 22.55
CA PRO A 43 27.91 -1.87 22.67
C PRO A 43 26.45 -2.13 23.06
N THR A 44 26.07 -1.56 24.21
CA THR A 44 24.70 -1.35 24.71
C THR A 44 23.64 -1.10 23.61
N PRO A 45 22.42 -1.67 23.72
CA PRO A 45 21.35 -1.44 22.77
C PRO A 45 20.78 -0.01 22.92
N ARG A 46 21.02 0.84 21.91
CA ARG A 46 20.35 2.14 21.77
C ARG A 46 18.89 1.97 21.35
N ALA A 47 18.05 2.75 21.99
CA ALA A 47 16.61 2.78 21.89
C ALA A 47 16.07 3.18 20.50
N TYR A 48 15.12 2.38 20.04
CA TYR A 48 13.77 2.73 19.55
C TYR A 48 13.62 4.03 18.76
N GLY A 49 13.49 3.92 17.43
CA GLY A 49 13.08 5.06 16.62
C GLY A 49 13.17 4.94 15.11
N ASP A 50 12.78 3.82 14.48
CA ASP A 50 12.67 3.73 13.01
C ASP A 50 11.58 2.71 12.61
N ALA A 51 10.33 3.14 12.49
CA ALA A 51 9.21 2.20 12.27
C ALA A 51 8.15 2.64 11.26
N HIS A 52 8.50 3.52 10.31
CA HIS A 52 7.72 3.69 9.07
C HIS A 52 8.53 3.46 7.79
N ALA A 53 9.79 3.08 7.95
CA ALA A 53 10.59 2.42 6.94
C ALA A 53 10.85 0.96 7.36
N ALA A 54 9.80 0.19 7.67
CA ALA A 54 9.96 -1.21 8.06
C ALA A 54 9.87 -2.16 6.84
N ALA A 55 10.86 -2.06 5.95
CA ALA A 55 11.34 -3.17 5.14
C ALA A 55 12.86 -3.03 4.93
N SER A 56 13.61 -3.85 5.69
CA SER A 56 15.05 -4.19 5.65
C SER A 56 16.13 -3.11 5.82
N ALA A 57 16.99 -3.32 6.82
CA ALA A 57 18.35 -2.77 6.90
C ALA A 57 19.37 -3.73 6.25
N PRO A 58 20.56 -3.24 5.81
CA PRO A 58 21.24 -3.81 4.66
C PRO A 58 22.43 -4.73 4.97
N THR A 59 22.54 -5.83 4.23
CA THR A 59 23.83 -6.47 3.89
C THR A 59 24.32 -5.89 2.55
N ALA A 60 25.63 -5.79 2.30
CA ALA A 60 26.24 -4.93 1.27
C ALA A 60 25.74 -5.04 -0.20
N GLY A 61 24.92 -6.04 -0.56
CA GLY A 61 24.21 -6.14 -1.85
C GLY A 61 22.75 -5.65 -1.87
N SER A 62 22.21 -5.20 -0.73
CA SER A 62 20.81 -4.78 -0.57
C SER A 62 20.59 -3.28 -0.78
N GLY A 63 21.63 -2.46 -0.68
CA GLY A 63 21.53 -0.99 -0.77
C GLY A 63 20.94 -0.48 -2.09
N ASP A 64 21.29 -1.10 -3.22
CA ASP A 64 20.80 -0.72 -4.55
C ASP A 64 19.37 -1.23 -4.81
N ARG A 65 19.01 -2.40 -4.26
CA ARG A 65 17.63 -2.90 -4.32
C ARG A 65 16.69 -1.95 -3.57
N HIS A 66 17.12 -1.47 -2.41
CA HIS A 66 16.38 -0.47 -1.64
C HIS A 66 16.24 0.83 -2.41
N ALA A 67 17.34 1.33 -3.00
CA ALA A 67 17.32 2.56 -3.77
C ALA A 67 16.34 2.52 -4.95
N PHE A 68 16.25 1.40 -5.68
CA PHE A 68 15.29 1.24 -6.77
C PHE A 68 13.84 1.47 -6.31
N PHE A 69 13.40 0.83 -5.23
CA PHE A 69 12.01 0.96 -4.77
C PHE A 69 11.72 2.33 -4.17
N ASP A 70 12.69 2.94 -3.50
CA ASP A 70 12.56 4.31 -2.99
C ASP A 70 12.48 5.34 -4.14
N ASN A 71 13.31 5.16 -5.18
CA ASN A 71 13.24 5.96 -6.41
C ASN A 71 11.89 5.78 -7.11
N ALA A 72 11.38 4.54 -7.20
CA ALA A 72 10.09 4.25 -7.84
C ALA A 72 8.94 4.93 -7.09
N LYS A 73 8.90 4.79 -5.75
CA LYS A 73 7.87 5.45 -4.92
C LYS A 73 7.94 6.97 -5.06
N TYR A 74 9.15 7.55 -5.05
CA TYR A 74 9.31 8.99 -5.23
C TYR A 74 8.84 9.48 -6.60
N LEU A 75 9.28 8.84 -7.68
CA LEU A 75 8.87 9.24 -9.04
C LEU A 75 7.37 9.08 -9.22
N ALA A 76 6.78 8.02 -8.67
CA ALA A 76 5.35 7.80 -8.72
C ALA A 76 4.58 8.86 -7.90
N ILE A 77 5.08 9.31 -6.74
CA ILE A 77 4.37 10.34 -5.96
C ILE A 77 4.42 11.71 -6.64
N VAL A 78 5.51 12.00 -7.36
CA VAL A 78 5.59 13.19 -8.21
C VAL A 78 4.51 13.16 -9.28
N LEU A 79 4.33 12.01 -9.95
CA LEU A 79 3.28 11.84 -10.96
C LEU A 79 1.86 11.95 -10.38
N VAL A 80 1.62 11.44 -9.17
CA VAL A 80 0.34 11.61 -8.46
C VAL A 80 0.02 13.10 -8.27
N ALA A 81 0.98 13.87 -7.71
CA ALA A 81 0.77 15.29 -7.45
C ALA A 81 0.54 16.08 -8.75
N MET A 82 1.29 15.75 -9.82
CA MET A 82 1.06 16.33 -11.15
C MET A 82 -0.33 16.00 -11.68
N GLY A 83 -0.77 14.74 -11.58
CA GLY A 83 -2.10 14.31 -12.01
C GLY A 83 -3.22 15.11 -11.33
N HIS A 84 -3.15 15.27 -10.01
CA HIS A 84 -4.13 16.06 -9.25
C HIS A 84 -4.11 17.55 -9.56
N ALA A 85 -2.95 18.10 -9.92
CA ALA A 85 -2.80 19.48 -10.36
C ALA A 85 -3.35 19.71 -11.78
N TRP A 86 -3.35 18.67 -12.63
CA TRP A 86 -3.92 18.75 -13.99
C TRP A 86 -5.43 18.52 -14.03
N GLU A 87 -6.01 17.89 -13.02
CA GLU A 87 -7.44 17.54 -13.01
C GLU A 87 -8.37 18.75 -13.32
N PRO A 88 -8.17 19.97 -12.76
CA PRO A 88 -8.98 21.14 -13.14
C PRO A 88 -8.78 21.62 -14.59
N LEU A 89 -7.65 21.25 -15.21
CA LEU A 89 -7.28 21.67 -16.56
C LEU A 89 -7.82 20.71 -17.63
N THR A 90 -8.38 19.55 -17.26
CA THR A 90 -8.74 18.50 -18.24
C THR A 90 -9.91 18.87 -19.13
N ASP A 91 -10.79 19.79 -18.69
CA ASP A 91 -11.95 20.21 -19.47
C ASP A 91 -11.59 21.27 -20.52
N GLY A 92 -10.64 22.15 -20.21
CA GLY A 92 -10.14 23.19 -21.12
C GLY A 92 -9.02 22.71 -22.06
N SER A 93 -8.29 21.66 -21.70
CA SER A 93 -7.10 21.21 -22.43
C SER A 93 -7.11 19.71 -22.72
N ARG A 94 -7.20 19.39 -24.01
CA ARG A 94 -7.08 18.01 -24.51
C ARG A 94 -5.71 17.41 -24.18
N THR A 95 -4.66 18.24 -24.17
CA THR A 95 -3.30 17.81 -23.80
C THR A 95 -3.24 17.45 -22.32
N ALA A 96 -3.75 18.32 -21.43
CA ALA A 96 -3.83 18.04 -20.01
C ALA A 96 -4.63 16.76 -19.73
N LYS A 97 -5.78 16.58 -20.39
CA LYS A 97 -6.60 15.35 -20.29
C LYS A 97 -5.86 14.10 -20.76
N ALA A 98 -5.11 14.18 -21.86
CA ALA A 98 -4.32 13.06 -22.36
C ALA A 98 -3.18 12.66 -21.40
N LEU A 99 -2.47 13.65 -20.85
CA LEU A 99 -1.43 13.44 -19.84
C LEU A 99 -2.02 12.84 -18.56
N TYR A 100 -3.14 13.38 -18.11
CA TYR A 100 -3.91 12.90 -16.97
C TYR A 100 -4.30 11.42 -17.15
N MET A 101 -4.96 11.07 -18.25
CA MET A 101 -5.33 9.68 -18.56
C MET A 101 -4.12 8.75 -18.61
N THR A 102 -3.02 9.21 -19.24
CA THR A 102 -1.78 8.42 -19.35
C THR A 102 -1.19 8.13 -17.98
N VAL A 103 -1.09 9.14 -17.11
CA VAL A 103 -0.58 8.97 -15.75
C VAL A 103 -1.53 8.11 -14.91
N TYR A 104 -2.84 8.36 -14.97
CA TYR A 104 -3.87 7.60 -14.25
C TYR A 104 -3.92 6.13 -14.64
N ALA A 105 -3.55 5.80 -15.88
CA ALA A 105 -3.47 4.42 -16.33
C ALA A 105 -2.40 3.58 -15.60
N PHE A 106 -1.37 4.15 -14.97
CA PHE A 106 -0.31 3.31 -14.38
C PHE A 106 0.23 3.74 -13.02
N HIS A 107 0.06 4.99 -12.59
CA HIS A 107 0.69 5.45 -11.35
C HIS A 107 0.14 4.70 -10.12
N MET A 108 -1.19 4.52 -10.00
CA MET A 108 -1.79 3.73 -8.93
C MET A 108 -1.41 2.25 -9.06
N PRO A 109 -1.58 1.58 -10.23
CA PRO A 109 -1.08 0.23 -10.44
C PRO A 109 0.38 0.02 -10.02
N ALA A 110 1.27 0.96 -10.35
CA ALA A 110 2.68 0.88 -9.99
C ALA A 110 2.88 0.94 -8.46
N PHE A 111 2.22 1.88 -7.77
CA PHE A 111 2.24 1.95 -6.30
C PHE A 111 1.68 0.70 -5.63
N ILE A 112 0.57 0.17 -6.16
CA ILE A 112 -0.10 -1.00 -5.63
C ILE A 112 0.78 -2.25 -5.81
N ILE A 113 1.42 -2.42 -6.96
CA ILE A 113 2.39 -3.51 -7.21
C ILE A 113 3.55 -3.45 -6.21
N ILE A 114 4.13 -2.27 -5.99
CA ILE A 114 5.21 -2.08 -4.99
C ILE A 114 4.70 -2.45 -3.59
N SER A 115 3.50 -1.99 -3.23
CA SER A 115 2.88 -2.26 -1.92
C SER A 115 2.63 -3.75 -1.71
N GLY A 116 2.12 -4.45 -2.72
CA GLY A 116 1.96 -5.91 -2.73
C GLY A 116 3.31 -6.62 -2.58
N TYR A 117 4.33 -6.18 -3.31
CA TYR A 117 5.68 -6.77 -3.23
C TYR A 117 6.31 -6.68 -1.84
N PHE A 118 6.12 -5.57 -1.11
CA PHE A 118 6.58 -5.43 0.28
C PHE A 118 5.69 -6.18 1.29
N SER A 119 4.46 -6.51 0.92
CA SER A 119 3.51 -7.25 1.76
C SER A 119 3.69 -8.77 1.69
N ARG A 120 4.60 -9.27 0.85
CA ARG A 120 4.90 -10.71 0.70
C ARG A 120 5.33 -11.41 1.98
N SER A 121 5.94 -10.70 2.90
CA SER A 121 6.35 -11.26 4.19
C SER A 121 5.30 -11.10 5.29
N PHE A 122 4.23 -10.32 5.05
CA PHE A 122 3.22 -10.02 6.07
C PHE A 122 2.47 -11.28 6.52
N ASP A 123 2.30 -11.42 7.82
CA ASP A 123 1.52 -12.43 8.52
C ASP A 123 0.66 -11.72 9.58
N LEU A 124 -0.32 -12.42 10.15
CA LEU A 124 -1.20 -11.88 11.19
C LEU A 124 -0.55 -11.90 12.60
N ARG A 125 0.79 -11.88 12.68
CA ARG A 125 1.49 -11.80 13.95
C ARG A 125 1.26 -10.43 14.59
N ARG A 126 1.20 -10.42 15.92
CA ARG A 126 0.84 -9.27 16.75
C ARG A 126 1.62 -8.00 16.41
N ASP A 127 2.95 -8.09 16.34
CA ASP A 127 3.84 -6.95 16.03
C ASP A 127 3.55 -6.36 14.65
N ARG A 128 3.22 -7.19 13.66
CA ARG A 128 2.92 -6.72 12.30
C ARG A 128 1.53 -6.12 12.20
N LEU A 129 0.55 -6.68 12.91
CA LEU A 129 -0.80 -6.13 12.97
C LEU A 129 -0.80 -4.77 13.69
N GLN A 130 -0.05 -4.64 14.78
CA GLN A 130 0.15 -3.35 15.45
C GLN A 130 0.75 -2.31 14.52
N ARG A 131 1.79 -2.67 13.75
CA ARG A 131 2.39 -1.78 12.72
C ARG A 131 1.42 -1.44 11.59
N LEU A 132 0.52 -2.35 11.23
CA LEU A 132 -0.51 -2.09 10.23
C LEU A 132 -1.54 -1.07 10.75
N ILE A 133 -1.97 -1.22 12.01
CA ILE A 133 -2.91 -0.30 12.66
C ILE A 133 -2.27 1.07 12.83
N THR A 134 -1.12 1.13 13.51
CA THR A 134 -0.41 2.39 13.79
C THR A 134 0.06 3.09 12.53
N GLY A 135 0.49 2.33 11.52
CA GLY A 135 1.08 2.92 10.33
C GLY A 135 0.13 3.17 9.16
N ILE A 136 -1.11 2.67 9.21
CA ILE A 136 -2.11 2.89 8.16
C ILE A 136 -3.45 3.32 8.75
N ALA A 137 -4.06 2.53 9.63
CA ALA A 137 -5.39 2.80 10.13
C ALA A 137 -5.46 4.11 10.94
N VAL A 138 -4.45 4.39 11.77
CA VAL A 138 -4.39 5.62 12.54
C VAL A 138 -4.16 6.85 11.65
N PRO A 139 -3.16 6.88 10.74
CA PRO A 139 -3.04 7.94 9.75
C PRO A 139 -4.30 8.12 8.91
N TYR A 140 -5.01 7.05 8.55
CA TYR A 140 -6.28 7.13 7.84
C TYR A 140 -7.30 7.93 8.63
N VAL A 141 -7.62 7.53 9.86
CA VAL A 141 -8.60 8.23 10.70
C VAL A 141 -8.21 9.70 10.92
N LEU A 142 -6.92 9.96 11.15
CA LEU A 142 -6.42 11.30 11.37
C LEU A 142 -6.58 12.19 10.13
N PHE A 143 -6.16 11.71 8.95
CA PHE A 143 -6.21 12.49 7.73
C PHE A 143 -7.62 12.58 7.15
N GLU A 144 -8.45 11.55 7.29
CA GLU A 144 -9.88 11.63 6.95
C GLU A 144 -10.55 12.75 7.73
N THR A 145 -10.33 12.78 9.05
CA THR A 145 -10.85 13.85 9.91
C THR A 145 -10.28 15.21 9.52
N ALA A 146 -8.97 15.30 9.27
CA ALA A 146 -8.32 16.55 8.87
C ALA A 146 -8.84 17.07 7.52
N TYR A 147 -9.07 16.19 6.55
CA TYR A 147 -9.64 16.54 5.25
C TYR A 147 -11.08 17.01 5.36
N ALA A 148 -11.91 16.32 6.15
CA ALA A 148 -13.28 16.73 6.38
C ALA A 148 -13.35 18.12 7.05
N VAL A 149 -12.52 18.37 8.08
CA VAL A 149 -12.41 19.69 8.72
C VAL A 149 -11.89 20.75 7.75
N PHE A 150 -10.87 20.39 6.95
CA PHE A 150 -10.34 21.30 5.93
C PHE A 150 -11.42 21.67 4.91
N LYS A 151 -12.22 20.71 4.43
CA LYS A 151 -13.32 20.99 3.52
C LYS A 151 -14.36 21.90 4.16
N ARG A 152 -14.77 21.64 5.41
CA ARG A 152 -15.73 22.50 6.13
C ARG A 152 -15.32 23.96 6.18
N TRP A 153 -14.01 24.22 6.31
CA TRP A 153 -13.47 25.56 6.43
C TRP A 153 -13.09 26.18 5.08
N ALA A 154 -12.46 25.42 4.18
CA ALA A 154 -11.92 25.94 2.93
C ALA A 154 -12.97 26.03 1.81
N ASP A 155 -13.99 25.17 1.84
CA ASP A 155 -15.07 25.07 0.84
C ASP A 155 -16.40 25.67 1.39
N ASP A 156 -16.37 26.33 2.55
CA ASP A 156 -17.54 26.88 3.25
C ASP A 156 -18.71 25.88 3.43
N ASP A 157 -18.40 24.58 3.63
CA ASP A 157 -19.36 23.49 3.83
C ASP A 157 -19.37 23.00 5.30
N PRO A 158 -19.86 23.77 6.28
CA PRO A 158 -19.78 23.42 7.70
C PRO A 158 -20.52 22.13 8.06
N GLY A 159 -21.46 21.71 7.21
CA GLY A 159 -22.27 20.49 7.39
C GLY A 159 -21.58 19.21 6.92
N HIS A 160 -20.43 19.29 6.24
CA HIS A 160 -19.77 18.12 5.67
C HIS A 160 -19.55 17.02 6.72
N PRO A 161 -20.06 15.78 6.54
CA PRO A 161 -19.92 14.73 7.56
C PRO A 161 -18.45 14.29 7.71
N ILE A 162 -18.08 13.86 8.91
CA ILE A 162 -16.82 13.13 9.13
C ILE A 162 -17.19 11.64 9.09
N SER A 163 -17.03 11.03 7.92
CA SER A 163 -17.36 9.61 7.71
C SER A 163 -16.08 8.80 7.52
N LEU A 164 -15.85 7.81 8.40
CA LEU A 164 -14.76 6.85 8.20
C LEU A 164 -15.13 5.74 7.21
N LEU A 165 -16.39 5.71 6.76
CA LEU A 165 -16.89 4.74 5.80
C LEU A 165 -16.93 5.31 4.38
N ASP A 166 -16.82 6.62 4.20
CA ASP A 166 -16.81 7.25 2.88
C ASP A 166 -15.48 8.02 2.72
N PRO A 167 -14.38 7.33 2.38
CA PRO A 167 -13.05 7.91 2.40
C PRO A 167 -12.90 9.04 1.38
N TRP A 168 -12.59 10.24 1.84
CA TRP A 168 -12.50 11.39 0.96
C TRP A 168 -11.16 11.52 0.21
N TYR A 169 -11.26 11.64 -1.12
CA TYR A 169 -10.21 12.04 -2.06
C TYR A 169 -8.96 11.14 -2.14
N LEU A 170 -8.06 11.17 -1.17
CA LEU A 170 -6.81 10.38 -1.14
C LEU A 170 -6.84 9.28 -0.07
N THR A 171 -7.72 9.38 0.92
CA THR A 171 -7.71 8.47 2.05
C THR A 171 -8.15 7.05 1.69
N TRP A 172 -8.86 6.90 0.56
CA TRP A 172 -9.26 5.60 0.00
C TRP A 172 -8.08 4.65 -0.17
N PHE A 173 -6.90 5.16 -0.56
CA PHE A 173 -5.74 4.31 -0.77
C PHE A 173 -5.23 3.72 0.54
N LEU A 174 -5.38 4.42 1.66
CA LEU A 174 -5.02 3.90 2.98
C LEU A 174 -5.99 2.80 3.41
N VAL A 175 -7.30 2.98 3.18
CA VAL A 175 -8.31 1.93 3.42
C VAL A 175 -8.02 0.71 2.56
N ALA A 176 -7.82 0.91 1.26
CA ALA A 176 -7.49 -0.15 0.31
C ALA A 176 -6.22 -0.89 0.73
N LEU A 177 -5.16 -0.16 1.08
CA LEU A 177 -3.90 -0.74 1.52
C LEU A 177 -4.05 -1.50 2.84
N PHE A 178 -4.88 -1.02 3.76
CA PHE A 178 -5.20 -1.73 4.99
C PHE A 178 -5.88 -3.07 4.69
N VAL A 179 -6.94 -3.07 3.88
CA VAL A 179 -7.69 -4.28 3.48
C VAL A 179 -6.81 -5.27 2.72
N TRP A 180 -6.05 -4.80 1.73
CA TRP A 180 -5.16 -5.64 0.94
C TRP A 180 -4.05 -6.27 1.79
N ARG A 181 -3.42 -5.50 2.69
CA ARG A 181 -2.39 -6.05 3.60
C ARG A 181 -2.97 -7.04 4.59
N LEU A 182 -4.13 -6.75 5.17
CA LEU A 182 -4.81 -7.65 6.09
C LEU A 182 -5.15 -8.98 5.42
N THR A 183 -5.59 -8.95 4.16
CA THR A 183 -5.94 -10.15 3.38
C THR A 183 -4.73 -10.83 2.72
N ALA A 184 -3.53 -10.24 2.76
CA ALA A 184 -2.33 -10.79 2.13
C ALA A 184 -2.03 -12.27 2.45
N PRO A 185 -2.21 -12.78 3.69
CA PRO A 185 -1.99 -14.19 3.99
C PRO A 185 -2.95 -15.13 3.24
N LEU A 186 -4.19 -14.70 3.00
CA LEU A 186 -5.20 -15.48 2.27
C LEU A 186 -4.77 -15.67 0.81
N TRP A 187 -4.21 -14.65 0.18
CA TRP A 187 -3.74 -14.74 -1.21
C TRP A 187 -2.55 -15.70 -1.39
N LYS A 188 -1.79 -16.00 -0.32
CA LYS A 188 -0.65 -16.91 -0.39
C LYS A 188 -1.04 -18.39 -0.37
N ILE A 189 -2.23 -18.71 0.15
CA ILE A 189 -2.74 -20.09 0.17
C ILE A 189 -3.54 -20.44 -1.10
N VAL A 190 -3.99 -19.42 -1.85
CA VAL A 190 -4.70 -19.61 -3.12
C VAL A 190 -3.73 -20.11 -4.19
N ARG A 191 -4.09 -21.18 -4.90
CA ARG A 191 -3.25 -21.81 -5.95
C ARG A 191 -3.02 -20.93 -7.18
N ARG A 192 -4.00 -20.11 -7.56
CA ARG A 192 -3.94 -19.16 -8.69
C ARG A 192 -4.45 -17.79 -8.26
N PRO A 193 -3.67 -17.04 -7.46
CA PRO A 193 -4.18 -15.84 -6.79
C PRO A 193 -4.43 -14.70 -7.78
N VAL A 194 -3.57 -14.50 -8.78
CA VAL A 194 -3.73 -13.43 -9.77
C VAL A 194 -4.98 -13.62 -10.65
N PRO A 195 -5.23 -14.80 -11.27
CA PRO A 195 -6.49 -15.01 -12.01
C PRO A 195 -7.74 -14.83 -11.14
N LEU A 196 -7.71 -15.27 -9.88
CA LEU A 196 -8.83 -15.06 -8.96
C LEU A 196 -9.06 -13.58 -8.67
N ALA A 197 -7.99 -12.81 -8.43
CA ALA A 197 -8.09 -11.37 -8.23
C ALA A 197 -8.65 -10.66 -9.48
N VAL A 198 -8.24 -11.06 -10.68
CA VAL A 198 -8.80 -10.52 -11.95
C VAL A 198 -10.29 -10.85 -12.07
N ALA A 199 -10.71 -12.07 -11.73
CA ALA A 199 -12.12 -12.44 -11.73
C ALA A 199 -12.93 -11.56 -10.76
N ILE A 200 -12.41 -11.30 -9.55
CA ILE A 200 -13.03 -10.40 -8.57
C ILE A 200 -13.12 -8.97 -9.10
N ALA A 201 -12.08 -8.45 -9.73
CA ALA A 201 -12.10 -7.11 -10.33
C ALA A 201 -13.15 -6.98 -11.44
N VAL A 202 -13.27 -7.99 -12.31
CA VAL A 202 -14.30 -8.03 -13.36
C VAL A 202 -15.69 -8.08 -12.74
N LEU A 203 -15.92 -8.94 -11.73
CA LEU A 203 -17.20 -9.01 -11.03
C LEU A 203 -17.56 -7.68 -10.36
N ALA A 204 -16.59 -7.01 -9.74
CA ALA A 204 -16.81 -5.68 -9.16
C ALA A 204 -17.22 -4.66 -10.22
N SER A 205 -16.57 -4.66 -11.39
CA SER A 205 -16.87 -3.72 -12.49
C SER A 205 -18.27 -3.86 -13.10
N VAL A 206 -18.96 -4.98 -12.84
CA VAL A 206 -20.30 -5.27 -13.38
C VAL A 206 -21.40 -5.30 -12.31
N SER A 207 -21.05 -5.00 -11.06
CA SER A 207 -21.94 -5.11 -9.91
C SER A 207 -22.28 -3.72 -9.34
N PRO A 208 -23.34 -3.05 -9.82
CA PRO A 208 -23.76 -1.73 -9.33
C PRO A 208 -24.28 -1.75 -7.89
N GLU A 209 -24.58 -2.94 -7.35
CA GLU A 209 -24.98 -3.13 -5.94
C GLU A 209 -23.81 -2.91 -4.96
N ILE A 210 -22.57 -2.86 -5.45
CA ILE A 210 -21.41 -2.52 -4.62
C ILE A 210 -21.43 -1.02 -4.40
N GLY A 211 -21.97 -0.61 -3.26
CA GLY A 211 -22.03 0.81 -2.86
C GLY A 211 -20.65 1.43 -2.63
N ASP A 212 -20.66 2.75 -2.43
CA ASP A 212 -19.47 3.60 -2.26
C ASP A 212 -18.76 3.40 -0.91
N ASP A 213 -19.34 2.62 0.01
CA ASP A 213 -18.77 2.35 1.32
C ASP A 213 -17.35 1.78 1.20
N LEU A 214 -16.42 2.42 1.91
CA LEU A 214 -14.98 2.16 1.97
C LEU A 214 -14.27 2.20 0.61
N ASP A 215 -14.88 2.84 -0.39
CA ASP A 215 -14.41 2.82 -1.78
C ASP A 215 -14.25 1.38 -2.29
N LEU A 216 -15.14 0.45 -1.88
CA LEU A 216 -14.98 -0.99 -2.07
C LEU A 216 -14.82 -1.37 -3.55
N GLN A 217 -15.50 -0.67 -4.47
CA GLN A 217 -15.29 -0.84 -5.91
C GLN A 217 -13.81 -0.67 -6.28
N ARG A 218 -13.16 0.42 -5.84
CA ARG A 218 -11.72 0.63 -6.08
C ARG A 218 -10.87 -0.47 -5.46
N VAL A 219 -11.17 -0.84 -4.21
CA VAL A 219 -10.43 -1.89 -3.49
C VAL A 219 -10.44 -3.20 -4.28
N LEU A 220 -11.60 -3.59 -4.82
CA LEU A 220 -11.76 -4.84 -5.56
C LEU A 220 -11.21 -4.75 -6.99
N GLN A 221 -11.46 -3.66 -7.71
CA GLN A 221 -11.00 -3.48 -9.09
C GLN A 221 -9.47 -3.36 -9.19
N PHE A 222 -8.80 -2.77 -8.19
CA PHE A 222 -7.33 -2.66 -8.14
C PHE A 222 -6.61 -3.85 -7.47
N LEU A 223 -7.36 -4.74 -6.80
CA LEU A 223 -6.83 -5.95 -6.16
C LEU A 223 -5.86 -6.79 -7.04
N PRO A 224 -6.08 -6.96 -8.36
CA PRO A 224 -5.16 -7.71 -9.21
C PRO A 224 -3.71 -7.22 -9.14
N PHE A 225 -3.48 -5.92 -9.04
CA PHE A 225 -2.14 -5.35 -8.97
C PHE A 225 -1.46 -5.65 -7.64
N PHE A 226 -2.21 -5.64 -6.54
CA PHE A 226 -1.66 -5.95 -5.22
C PHE A 226 -1.26 -7.43 -5.15
N VAL A 227 -2.16 -8.31 -5.61
CA VAL A 227 -1.95 -9.75 -5.65
C VAL A 227 -0.84 -10.14 -6.63
N LEU A 228 -0.73 -9.43 -7.76
CA LEU A 228 0.41 -9.55 -8.65
C LEU A 228 1.70 -9.18 -7.91
N GLY A 229 1.74 -8.05 -7.22
CA GLY A 229 2.86 -7.63 -6.39
C GLY A 229 3.27 -8.70 -5.36
N LEU A 230 2.31 -9.35 -4.70
CA LEU A 230 2.56 -10.46 -3.78
C LEU A 230 3.25 -11.67 -4.47
N SER A 231 2.97 -11.87 -5.76
CA SER A 231 3.50 -12.98 -6.56
C SER A 231 4.84 -12.63 -7.24
N LEU A 232 5.24 -11.36 -7.27
CA LEU A 232 6.48 -10.92 -7.90
C LEU A 232 7.70 -11.30 -7.05
N ARG A 233 8.83 -11.51 -7.74
CA ARG A 233 10.15 -11.78 -7.16
C ARG A 233 11.17 -10.75 -7.67
N PRO A 234 12.31 -10.53 -6.99
CA PRO A 234 13.32 -9.55 -7.41
C PRO A 234 13.76 -9.71 -8.88
N GLU A 235 13.76 -10.94 -9.40
CA GLU A 235 14.16 -11.28 -10.77
C GLU A 235 13.22 -10.68 -11.79
N HIS A 236 11.91 -10.61 -11.52
CA HIS A 236 10.94 -10.00 -12.42
C HIS A 236 11.19 -8.50 -12.58
N PHE A 237 11.57 -7.80 -11.50
CA PHE A 237 12.01 -6.41 -11.60
C PHE A 237 13.35 -6.28 -12.34
N ALA A 238 14.22 -7.29 -12.30
CA ALA A 238 15.44 -7.29 -13.12
C ALA A 238 15.14 -7.45 -14.62
N LEU A 239 14.11 -8.22 -14.98
CA LEU A 239 13.69 -8.38 -16.38
C LEU A 239 13.23 -7.07 -17.00
N VAL A 240 12.35 -6.32 -16.32
CA VAL A 240 11.84 -5.03 -16.86
C VAL A 240 12.94 -3.96 -16.95
N ARG A 241 14.06 -4.11 -16.25
CA ARG A 241 15.18 -3.17 -16.29
C ARG A 241 16.20 -3.45 -17.40
N ARG A 242 16.00 -4.50 -18.21
CA ARG A 242 16.88 -4.79 -19.35
C ARG A 242 16.89 -3.61 -20.34
N ARG A 243 18.03 -3.36 -20.98
CA ARG A 243 18.21 -2.24 -21.92
C ARG A 243 17.16 -2.23 -23.03
N TRP A 244 16.82 -3.40 -23.58
CA TRP A 244 15.80 -3.49 -24.63
C TRP A 244 14.40 -3.10 -24.12
N VAL A 245 14.03 -3.42 -22.87
CA VAL A 245 12.75 -2.99 -22.28
C VAL A 245 12.74 -1.48 -22.07
N ARG A 246 13.85 -0.89 -21.63
CA ARG A 246 13.99 0.57 -21.50
C ARG A 246 13.82 1.30 -22.83
N ILE A 247 14.35 0.73 -23.91
CA ILE A 247 14.19 1.27 -25.26
C ILE A 247 12.76 1.07 -25.74
N ALA A 248 12.17 -0.12 -25.53
CA ALA A 248 10.79 -0.44 -25.91
C ALA A 248 9.74 0.37 -25.12
N ALA A 249 10.06 0.80 -23.89
CA ALA A 249 9.20 1.64 -23.08
C ALA A 249 8.90 2.99 -23.76
N LEU A 250 9.83 3.53 -24.56
CA LEU A 250 9.64 4.81 -25.24
C LEU A 250 8.51 4.78 -26.29
N PRO A 251 8.53 3.89 -27.31
CA PRO A 251 7.42 3.79 -28.26
C PRO A 251 6.12 3.35 -27.58
N VAL A 252 6.17 2.55 -26.51
CA VAL A 252 4.96 2.15 -25.76
C VAL A 252 4.32 3.35 -25.05
N PHE A 253 5.10 4.17 -24.34
CA PHE A 253 4.57 5.39 -23.72
C PHE A 253 4.11 6.41 -24.77
N ALA A 254 4.83 6.55 -25.88
CA ALA A 254 4.42 7.42 -26.99
C ALA A 254 3.08 6.95 -27.58
N ALA A 255 2.92 5.65 -27.83
CA ALA A 255 1.67 5.08 -28.32
C ALA A 255 0.52 5.27 -27.31
N ALA A 256 0.79 5.07 -26.02
CA ALA A 256 -0.19 5.31 -24.96
C ALA A 256 -0.62 6.78 -24.89
N LEU A 257 0.31 7.73 -25.02
CA LEU A 257 0.01 9.15 -25.04
C LEU A 257 -0.79 9.56 -26.28
N VAL A 258 -0.43 9.05 -27.47
CA VAL A 258 -1.19 9.28 -28.71
C VAL A 258 -2.60 8.70 -28.59
N THR A 259 -2.72 7.50 -28.04
CA THR A 259 -4.02 6.84 -27.80
C THR A 259 -4.85 7.63 -26.78
N ALA A 260 -4.25 8.09 -25.69
CA ALA A 260 -4.91 8.93 -24.69
C ALA A 260 -5.36 10.26 -25.30
N TYR A 261 -4.54 10.89 -26.13
CA TYR A 261 -4.91 12.12 -26.84
C TYR A 261 -6.08 11.87 -27.81
N TRP A 262 -6.09 10.75 -28.52
CA TRP A 262 -7.23 10.35 -29.35
C TRP A 262 -8.49 10.06 -28.52
N ALA A 263 -8.35 9.40 -27.37
CA ALA A 263 -9.45 9.00 -26.50
C ALA A 263 -10.01 10.15 -25.62
N ALA A 264 -9.21 11.19 -25.33
CA ALA A 264 -9.59 12.29 -24.45
C ALA A 264 -10.98 12.92 -24.71
N PRO A 265 -11.39 13.21 -25.96
CA PRO A 265 -12.73 13.73 -26.23
C PRO A 265 -13.82 12.64 -26.34
N ARG A 266 -13.46 11.36 -26.32
CA ARG A 266 -14.35 10.22 -26.64
C ARG A 266 -14.65 9.31 -25.44
N MET A 267 -13.80 9.34 -24.42
CA MET A 267 -13.85 8.44 -23.28
C MET A 267 -13.89 9.22 -21.98
N ALA A 268 -14.77 8.81 -21.07
CA ALA A 268 -14.78 9.32 -19.71
C ALA A 268 -13.48 8.93 -19.00
N SER A 269 -12.82 9.90 -18.37
CA SER A 269 -11.64 9.63 -17.53
C SER A 269 -12.00 8.80 -16.28
N ALA A 270 -13.28 8.75 -15.91
CA ALA A 270 -13.80 7.97 -14.79
C ALA A 270 -13.44 6.47 -14.85
N TRP A 271 -13.27 5.91 -16.05
CA TRP A 271 -12.79 4.53 -16.23
C TRP A 271 -11.46 4.25 -15.52
N PHE A 272 -10.57 5.23 -15.42
CA PHE A 272 -9.28 5.07 -14.74
C PHE A 272 -9.37 5.19 -13.21
N TYR A 273 -10.51 5.61 -12.67
CA TYR A 273 -10.71 5.73 -11.22
C TYR A 273 -11.08 4.40 -10.57
N HIS A 274 -11.54 3.42 -11.36
CA HIS A 274 -11.92 2.08 -10.91
C HIS A 274 -12.92 2.08 -9.74
N ARG A 275 -13.73 3.14 -9.61
CA ARG A 275 -14.69 3.31 -8.51
C ARG A 275 -16.13 3.07 -8.92
N ASP A 276 -16.39 3.06 -10.22
CA ASP A 276 -17.73 2.98 -10.79
C ASP A 276 -17.86 1.64 -11.54
N SER A 277 -19.05 1.08 -11.50
CA SER A 277 -19.45 -0.04 -12.34
C SER A 277 -19.75 0.47 -13.76
N ALA A 278 -19.74 -0.44 -14.72
CA ALA A 278 -20.04 -0.09 -16.11
C ALA A 278 -21.41 0.59 -16.26
N GLN A 279 -22.39 0.14 -15.47
CA GLN A 279 -23.75 0.64 -15.46
C GLN A 279 -23.82 2.08 -14.90
N GLU A 280 -23.06 2.39 -13.85
CA GLU A 280 -22.94 3.75 -13.29
C GLU A 280 -22.26 4.71 -14.27
N LEU A 281 -21.35 4.19 -15.11
CA LEU A 281 -20.75 4.94 -16.22
C LEU A 281 -21.67 5.08 -17.45
N GLY A 282 -22.93 4.64 -17.36
CA GLY A 282 -23.90 4.71 -18.45
C GLY A 282 -23.64 3.72 -19.58
N THR A 283 -22.89 2.64 -19.31
CA THR A 283 -22.54 1.60 -20.28
C THR A 283 -23.09 0.23 -19.89
N THR A 284 -23.05 -0.73 -20.81
CA THR A 284 -23.53 -2.09 -20.55
C THR A 284 -22.50 -2.89 -19.75
N TRP A 285 -22.98 -3.83 -18.92
CA TRP A 285 -22.13 -4.65 -18.05
C TRP A 285 -20.98 -5.38 -18.79
N TRP A 286 -21.22 -5.87 -20.02
CA TRP A 286 -20.19 -6.58 -20.78
C TRP A 286 -19.07 -5.66 -21.25
N ILE A 287 -19.35 -4.37 -21.49
CA ILE A 287 -18.33 -3.35 -21.76
C ILE A 287 -17.46 -3.21 -20.52
N GLY A 288 -18.05 -3.19 -19.32
CA GLY A 288 -17.32 -3.24 -18.05
C GLY A 288 -16.30 -4.35 -17.95
N ALA A 289 -16.73 -5.58 -18.24
CA ALA A 289 -15.85 -6.74 -18.19
C ALA A 289 -14.67 -6.61 -19.17
N VAL A 290 -14.94 -6.21 -20.42
CA VAL A 290 -13.92 -6.04 -21.46
C VAL A 290 -12.97 -4.88 -21.12
N MET A 291 -13.53 -3.73 -20.73
CA MET A 291 -12.77 -2.54 -20.36
C MET A 291 -11.88 -2.81 -19.15
N THR A 292 -12.38 -3.53 -18.14
CA THR A 292 -11.58 -3.90 -16.96
C THR A 292 -10.36 -4.73 -17.37
N VAL A 293 -10.55 -5.78 -18.17
CA VAL A 293 -9.41 -6.61 -18.62
C VAL A 293 -8.44 -5.80 -19.49
N ALA A 294 -8.95 -4.98 -20.40
CA ALA A 294 -8.14 -4.14 -21.28
C ALA A 294 -7.33 -3.11 -20.50
N LEU A 295 -7.96 -2.40 -19.54
CA LEU A 295 -7.31 -1.42 -18.68
C LEU A 295 -6.30 -2.07 -17.75
N LEU A 296 -6.60 -3.23 -17.15
CA LEU A 296 -5.64 -3.97 -16.34
C LEU A 296 -4.38 -4.35 -17.15
N GLY A 297 -4.57 -4.81 -18.39
CA GLY A 297 -3.48 -5.13 -19.31
C GLY A 297 -2.64 -3.90 -19.67
N CYS A 298 -3.29 -2.81 -20.09
CA CYS A 298 -2.63 -1.54 -20.41
C CYS A 298 -1.84 -0.99 -19.22
N SER A 299 -2.49 -0.94 -18.06
CA SER A 299 -1.89 -0.50 -16.80
C SER A 299 -0.66 -1.29 -16.42
N LEU A 300 -0.71 -2.63 -16.57
CA LEU A 300 0.42 -3.50 -16.27
C LEU A 300 1.61 -3.23 -17.21
N VAL A 301 1.34 -3.07 -18.50
CA VAL A 301 2.38 -2.75 -19.50
C VAL A 301 3.02 -1.39 -19.19
N LEU A 302 2.21 -0.36 -18.92
CA LEU A 302 2.71 0.96 -18.59
C LEU A 302 3.46 1.00 -17.25
N ALA A 303 2.99 0.27 -16.24
CA ALA A 303 3.71 0.12 -14.97
C ALA A 303 5.07 -0.58 -15.18
N ALA A 304 5.14 -1.61 -16.02
CA ALA A 304 6.40 -2.25 -16.38
C ALA A 304 7.36 -1.30 -17.10
N CYS A 305 6.84 -0.47 -18.02
CA CYS A 305 7.62 0.57 -18.71
C CYS A 305 8.13 1.63 -17.73
N PHE A 306 7.30 2.07 -16.79
CA PHE A 306 7.69 2.97 -15.71
C PHE A 306 8.84 2.37 -14.88
N PHE A 307 8.70 1.13 -14.41
CA PHE A 307 9.76 0.43 -13.66
C PHE A 307 11.05 0.23 -14.45
N ALA A 308 10.97 0.14 -15.79
CA ALA A 308 12.15 0.06 -16.64
C ALA A 308 13.02 1.33 -16.53
N TRP A 309 12.39 2.49 -16.47
CA TRP A 309 13.06 3.80 -16.41
C TRP A 309 13.48 4.24 -15.00
N VAL A 310 12.96 3.62 -13.95
CA VAL A 310 13.39 3.92 -12.59
C VAL A 310 14.89 3.64 -12.40
N PRO A 311 15.69 4.61 -11.91
CA PRO A 311 17.10 4.39 -11.60
C PRO A 311 17.30 3.37 -10.48
N THR A 312 18.28 2.47 -10.64
CA THR A 312 18.62 1.46 -9.61
C THR A 312 19.64 1.95 -8.60
N ARG A 313 20.51 2.88 -9.02
CA ARG A 313 21.53 3.47 -8.13
C ARG A 313 20.88 4.42 -7.14
N ARG A 314 21.57 4.64 -6.02
CA ARG A 314 21.26 5.78 -5.14
C ARG A 314 21.43 7.09 -5.92
N THR A 315 20.42 7.93 -5.83
CA THR A 315 20.37 9.28 -6.42
C THR A 315 20.03 10.29 -5.32
N TRP A 316 20.07 11.58 -5.62
CA TRP A 316 19.75 12.64 -4.66
C TRP A 316 18.32 12.52 -4.10
N PHE A 317 17.38 12.04 -4.91
CA PHE A 317 15.97 11.89 -4.51
C PHE A 317 15.65 10.54 -3.86
N THR A 318 16.61 9.61 -3.77
CA THR A 318 16.38 8.32 -3.09
C THR A 318 15.95 8.53 -1.63
N VAL A 319 16.51 9.54 -0.95
CA VAL A 319 16.15 9.89 0.44
C VAL A 319 14.69 10.34 0.56
N LEU A 320 14.14 10.97 -0.49
CA LEU A 320 12.76 11.44 -0.54
C LEU A 320 11.75 10.28 -0.68
N GLY A 321 12.19 9.11 -1.14
CA GLY A 321 11.38 7.89 -1.23
C GLY A 321 10.83 7.37 0.10
N ALA A 322 11.41 7.80 1.22
CA ALA A 322 10.91 7.52 2.57
C ALA A 322 9.82 8.51 3.02
N GLY A 323 9.70 9.67 2.37
CA GLY A 323 8.71 10.71 2.67
C GLY A 323 7.44 10.64 1.81
N THR A 324 7.28 9.62 0.97
CA THR A 324 6.22 9.60 -0.04
C THR A 324 4.81 9.54 0.54
N LEU A 325 4.62 8.92 1.71
CA LEU A 325 3.33 8.95 2.41
C LEU A 325 2.97 10.37 2.89
N TYR A 326 3.98 11.17 3.27
CA TYR A 326 3.80 12.58 3.65
C TYR A 326 3.48 13.42 2.43
N GLY A 327 4.25 13.27 1.35
CA GLY A 327 3.93 13.89 0.06
C GLY A 327 2.52 13.56 -0.38
N TYR A 328 2.12 12.28 -0.29
CA TYR A 328 0.77 11.82 -0.61
C TYR A 328 -0.30 12.51 0.23
N LEU A 329 -0.24 12.43 1.54
CA LEU A 329 -1.32 12.94 2.37
C LEU A 329 -1.34 14.47 2.49
N LEU A 330 -0.20 15.16 2.30
CA LEU A 330 -0.13 16.62 2.46
C LEU A 330 -0.41 17.38 1.17
N HIS A 331 -0.01 16.85 0.00
CA HIS A 331 -0.24 17.57 -1.26
C HIS A 331 -1.75 17.72 -1.55
N GLY A 332 -2.58 16.80 -1.04
CA GLY A 332 -4.01 16.85 -1.30
C GLY A 332 -4.70 18.07 -0.70
N PHE A 333 -4.22 18.61 0.43
CA PHE A 333 -4.70 19.88 0.97
C PHE A 333 -4.43 21.04 0.01
N LEU A 334 -3.25 21.08 -0.60
CA LEU A 334 -2.90 22.10 -1.59
C LEU A 334 -3.67 21.90 -2.90
N ALA A 335 -3.79 20.66 -3.37
CA ALA A 335 -4.53 20.35 -4.59
C ALA A 335 -6.01 20.70 -4.47
N LYS A 336 -6.66 20.39 -3.34
CA LYS A 336 -8.07 20.74 -3.11
C LYS A 336 -8.24 22.22 -2.74
N GLY A 337 -7.37 22.76 -1.89
CA GLY A 337 -7.37 24.19 -1.56
C GLY A 337 -7.23 25.08 -2.80
N SER A 338 -6.39 24.70 -3.76
CA SER A 338 -6.28 25.44 -5.03
C SER A 338 -7.59 25.49 -5.84
N ARG A 339 -8.47 24.51 -5.66
CA ARG A 339 -9.81 24.52 -6.28
C ARG A 339 -10.79 25.35 -5.47
N PHE A 340 -10.85 25.11 -4.16
CA PHE A 340 -11.76 25.83 -3.27
C PHE A 340 -11.51 27.35 -3.28
N TRP A 341 -10.25 27.76 -3.45
CA TRP A 341 -9.86 29.18 -3.53
C TRP A 341 -9.79 29.73 -4.96
N GLY A 342 -10.40 29.05 -5.94
CA GLY A 342 -10.58 29.59 -7.29
C GLY A 342 -9.31 29.77 -8.11
N TRP A 343 -8.18 29.11 -7.79
CA TRP A 343 -6.91 29.37 -8.50
C TRP A 343 -6.97 29.05 -10.00
N PHE A 344 -7.84 28.13 -10.39
CA PHE A 344 -8.06 27.74 -11.78
C PHE A 344 -9.27 28.43 -12.43
N ASP A 345 -10.19 28.97 -11.64
CA ASP A 345 -11.43 29.58 -12.12
C ASP A 345 -11.29 31.10 -12.23
N ASP A 346 -10.65 31.74 -11.25
CA ASP A 346 -10.47 33.20 -11.19
C ASP A 346 -9.33 33.71 -12.09
N TYR A 347 -8.44 32.81 -12.51
CA TYR A 347 -7.24 33.16 -13.28
C TYR A 347 -7.18 32.41 -14.60
N ALA A 348 -6.96 33.14 -15.70
CA ALA A 348 -6.83 32.53 -17.03
C ALA A 348 -5.44 31.94 -17.32
N TRP A 349 -4.40 32.36 -16.59
CA TRP A 349 -3.02 31.93 -16.86
C TRP A 349 -2.80 30.41 -16.76
N PRO A 350 -3.41 29.64 -15.83
CA PRO A 350 -3.21 28.19 -15.72
C PRO A 350 -3.67 27.42 -16.97
N HIS A 351 -4.63 27.97 -17.72
CA HIS A 351 -5.17 27.38 -18.95
C HIS A 351 -4.32 27.66 -20.19
N THR A 352 -3.25 28.46 -20.06
CA THR A 352 -2.28 28.66 -21.14
C THR A 352 -1.25 27.52 -21.14
N PRO A 353 -0.62 27.18 -22.28
CA PRO A 353 0.42 26.14 -22.30
C PRO A 353 1.58 26.39 -21.33
N VAL A 354 1.96 27.67 -21.15
CA VAL A 354 2.98 28.06 -20.17
C VAL A 354 2.47 27.87 -18.74
N GLY A 355 1.19 28.17 -18.48
CA GLY A 355 0.52 27.92 -17.22
C GLY A 355 0.47 26.43 -16.86
N GLU A 356 0.08 25.57 -17.79
CA GLU A 356 0.05 24.11 -17.59
C GLU A 356 1.43 23.57 -17.19
N VAL A 357 2.48 24.01 -17.89
CA VAL A 357 3.88 23.66 -17.56
C VAL A 357 4.26 24.20 -16.18
N THR A 358 3.87 25.43 -15.87
CA THR A 358 4.15 26.06 -14.57
C THR A 358 3.47 25.30 -13.44
N VAL A 359 2.18 24.97 -13.58
CA VAL A 359 1.41 24.16 -12.62
C VAL A 359 2.08 22.79 -12.42
N THR A 360 2.52 22.15 -13.51
CA THR A 360 3.25 20.87 -13.47
C THR A 360 4.52 20.97 -12.63
N LEU A 361 5.36 21.99 -12.88
CA LEU A 361 6.61 22.20 -12.17
C LEU A 361 6.37 22.55 -10.70
N VAL A 362 5.39 23.42 -10.42
CA VAL A 362 5.02 23.80 -9.05
C VAL A 362 4.53 22.58 -8.27
N ALA A 363 3.65 21.75 -8.84
CA ALA A 363 3.18 20.52 -8.20
C ALA A 363 4.34 19.56 -7.88
N ALA A 364 5.28 19.40 -8.83
CA ALA A 364 6.48 18.58 -8.63
C ALA A 364 7.37 19.10 -7.51
N LEU A 365 7.61 20.41 -7.47
CA LEU A 365 8.44 21.05 -6.44
C LEU A 365 7.79 20.98 -5.06
N ILE A 366 6.49 21.22 -4.96
CA ILE A 366 5.72 21.12 -3.72
C ILE A 366 5.83 19.71 -3.14
N VAL A 367 5.47 18.68 -3.91
CA VAL A 367 5.50 17.30 -3.39
C VAL A 367 6.92 16.84 -3.07
N THR A 368 7.92 17.31 -3.84
CA THR A 368 9.34 17.08 -3.54
C THR A 368 9.71 17.67 -2.17
N GLY A 369 9.31 18.92 -1.91
CA GLY A 369 9.48 19.59 -0.62
C GLY A 369 8.77 18.86 0.52
N LEU A 370 7.54 18.41 0.30
CA LEU A 370 6.76 17.65 1.28
C LEU A 370 7.37 16.27 1.60
N CYS A 371 8.14 15.68 0.69
CA CYS A 371 8.85 14.43 0.91
C CYS A 371 10.19 14.60 1.68
N THR A 372 10.58 15.83 2.02
CA THR A 372 11.88 16.09 2.65
C THR A 372 11.94 15.60 4.11
N PRO A 373 13.15 15.24 4.61
CA PRO A 373 13.33 14.81 6.00
C PRO A 373 12.82 15.79 7.08
N PRO A 374 12.92 17.13 6.93
CA PRO A 374 12.35 18.07 7.89
C PRO A 374 10.83 17.90 8.08
N VAL A 375 10.07 17.81 6.97
CA VAL A 375 8.61 17.60 7.02
C VAL A 375 8.28 16.28 7.69
N ARG A 376 9.02 15.22 7.34
CA ARG A 376 8.88 13.90 7.97
C ARG A 376 9.08 13.97 9.48
N ARG A 377 10.12 14.66 9.95
CA ARG A 377 10.39 14.81 11.39
C ARG A 377 9.29 15.60 12.10
N ALA A 378 8.79 16.66 11.49
CA ALA A 378 7.75 17.51 12.06
C ALA A 378 6.42 16.76 12.23
N LEU A 379 6.02 15.96 11.23
CA LEU A 379 4.73 15.26 11.21
C LEU A 379 4.81 13.79 11.64
N ARG A 380 5.97 13.35 12.12
CA ARG A 380 6.19 11.97 12.56
C ARG A 380 5.19 11.53 13.62
N PHE A 381 4.82 12.40 14.54
CA PHE A 381 3.88 12.07 15.62
C PHE A 381 2.49 11.68 15.10
N ALA A 382 2.07 12.31 13.99
CA ALA A 382 0.77 12.11 13.36
C ALA A 382 0.77 10.91 12.41
N MET A 383 1.85 10.77 11.65
CA MET A 383 1.96 9.80 10.56
C MET A 383 2.58 8.48 10.98
N GLU A 384 3.34 8.48 12.08
CA GLU A 384 4.09 7.32 12.59
C GLU A 384 3.90 7.07 14.10
N PRO A 385 2.66 7.04 14.62
CA PRO A 385 2.43 6.93 16.05
C PRO A 385 2.74 5.52 16.57
N THR A 386 3.67 5.36 17.50
CA THR A 386 4.03 4.03 18.03
C THR A 386 2.93 3.38 18.89
N MET A 387 2.07 4.20 19.51
CA MET A 387 0.92 3.80 20.35
C MET A 387 1.18 2.61 21.30
N ALA A 388 2.39 2.51 21.88
CA ALA A 388 2.75 1.40 22.76
C ALA A 388 1.78 1.26 23.96
N TRP A 389 1.19 2.38 24.40
CA TRP A 389 0.19 2.44 25.46
C TRP A 389 -1.16 1.78 25.10
N ALA A 390 -1.51 1.71 23.82
CA ALA A 390 -2.82 1.22 23.36
C ALA A 390 -2.88 -0.29 23.22
N PHE A 391 -1.73 -0.97 23.26
CA PHE A 391 -1.64 -2.41 23.07
C PHE A 391 -1.21 -3.12 24.35
N ARG A 392 -1.83 -4.27 24.65
CA ARG A 392 -1.41 -5.15 25.77
C ARG A 392 0.07 -5.52 25.64
N GLU A 393 0.77 -5.81 26.73
CA GLU A 393 2.12 -6.37 26.63
C GLU A 393 2.07 -7.80 26.06
N ASP A 394 3.09 -8.18 25.28
CA ASP A 394 3.18 -9.55 24.77
C ASP A 394 3.49 -10.50 25.94
N PRO A 395 2.66 -11.53 26.21
CA PRO A 395 2.93 -12.49 27.28
C PRO A 395 4.31 -13.15 27.17
N ALA A 396 4.81 -13.34 25.94
CA ALA A 396 6.13 -13.90 25.70
C ALA A 396 7.25 -12.92 26.08
N ASP A 397 7.07 -11.62 25.81
CA ASP A 397 8.04 -10.60 26.22
C ASP A 397 7.96 -10.33 27.73
N ALA A 398 6.77 -10.36 28.31
CA ALA A 398 6.57 -10.30 29.76
C ALA A 398 7.16 -11.52 30.49
N ALA A 399 7.12 -12.71 29.87
CA ALA A 399 7.78 -13.92 30.40
C ALA A 399 9.30 -13.85 30.27
N ARG A 400 9.84 -13.35 29.15
CA ARG A 400 11.28 -13.10 28.97
C ARG A 400 11.81 -12.03 29.91
N ALA A 401 11.05 -10.97 30.14
CA ALA A 401 11.39 -9.93 31.09
C ALA A 401 11.48 -10.50 32.51
N ARG A 402 10.47 -11.28 32.92
CA ARG A 402 10.49 -11.99 34.22
C ARG A 402 11.67 -12.96 34.36
N ALA A 403 12.02 -13.70 33.30
CA ALA A 403 13.18 -14.58 33.31
C ALA A 403 14.51 -13.83 33.41
N ARG A 404 14.60 -12.61 32.87
CA ARG A 404 15.79 -11.74 32.98
C ARG A 404 15.89 -11.04 34.34
N THR A 405 14.79 -10.79 35.03
CA THR A 405 14.80 -10.22 36.39
C THR A 405 15.05 -11.29 37.46
N ALA A 406 14.81 -12.56 37.13
CA ALA A 406 15.03 -13.70 38.02
C ALA A 406 16.45 -14.30 37.93
N ALA A 407 17.25 -13.88 36.96
CA ALA A 407 18.67 -14.21 36.81
C ALA A 407 19.52 -13.00 37.22
#